data_AF-A0A1Q8ZBC7-F1
#
_entry.id   AF-A0A1Q8ZBC7-F1
#
_cell.length_a   1.000
_cell.length_b   1.000
_cell.length_c   1.000
_cell.angle_alpha   90.00
_cell.angle_beta   90.00
_cell.angle_gamma   90.00
#
_symmetry.space_group_name_H-M   'P 1'
#
loop_
_entity.id
_entity.type
_entity.pdbx_description
1 polymer ?
#
loop_
_entity_poly.entity_id
_entity_poly.type
_entity_poly.pdbx_seq_one_letter_code
_entity_poly.pdbx_strand_id
1 'polypeptide(L)' 'MPKPRYNEDNNETRHAATDEEECEDMADTYSWSLKRVEPTEDSILPVDCVFDDYCEFPPSRMDLTQGDYFTEGQ' A
#
# COMPACT_ATOMS: atom_id res chain seq x y z
N MET A 1 11.80 1.93 15.91
CA MET A 1 10.43 2.45 15.75
C MET A 1 9.98 2.04 14.36
N PRO A 2 8.78 1.45 14.18
CA PRO A 2 8.28 1.14 12.85
C PRO A 2 8.20 2.43 12.05
N LYS A 3 8.69 2.41 10.80
CA LYS A 3 8.57 3.56 9.90
C LYS A 3 7.08 3.77 9.58
N PRO A 4 6.59 5.02 9.51
CA PRO A 4 5.22 5.27 9.09
C PRO A 4 5.03 4.79 7.64
N ARG A 5 3.85 4.27 7.31
CA ARG A 5 3.51 3.83 5.95
C ARG A 5 3.57 4.98 4.95
N TYR A 6 3.13 6.16 5.35
CA TYR A 6 3.24 7.36 4.54
C TYR A 6 4.28 8.31 5.14
N ASN A 7 5.19 8.79 4.31
CA ASN A 7 6.16 9.82 4.66
C ASN A 7 5.73 11.15 4.03
N GLU A 8 5.21 12.05 4.86
CA GLU A 8 4.74 13.37 4.43
C GLU A 8 5.86 14.31 3.97
N ASP A 9 7.08 14.13 4.46
CA ASP A 9 8.23 14.97 4.08
C ASP A 9 8.62 14.77 2.61
N ASN A 10 8.51 13.53 2.12
CA ASN A 10 8.89 13.15 0.76
C ASN A 10 7.70 12.81 -0.14
N ASN A 11 6.47 12.85 0.39
CA ASN A 11 5.26 12.29 -0.24
C ASN A 11 5.52 10.89 -0.81
N GLU A 12 6.01 9.98 0.04
CA GLU A 12 6.32 8.60 -0.36
C GLU A 12 5.48 7.63 0.47
N THR A 13 4.92 6.63 -0.18
CA THR A 13 4.20 5.55 0.49
C THR A 13 5.02 4.27 0.49
N ARG A 14 5.04 3.55 1.62
CA ARG A 14 5.75 2.28 1.79
C ARG A 14 4.75 1.15 2.05
N HIS A 15 4.83 0.12 1.22
CA HIS A 15 4.11 -1.13 1.41
C HIS A 15 5.08 -2.30 1.43
N ALA A 16 5.00 -3.12 2.47
CA ALA A 16 5.84 -4.31 2.59
C ALA A 16 5.34 -5.41 1.65
N ALA A 17 6.27 -6.12 1.00
CA ALA A 17 5.99 -7.20 0.07
C ALA A 17 6.95 -8.39 0.27
N THR A 18 6.63 -9.50 -0.39
CA THR A 18 7.41 -10.73 -0.35
C THR A 18 8.66 -10.64 -1.21
N ASP A 19 8.57 -10.11 -2.42
CA ASP A 19 9.71 -9.87 -3.29
C ASP A 19 9.52 -8.57 -4.13
N GLU A 20 10.55 -8.22 -4.90
CA GLU A 20 10.54 -7.03 -5.78
C GLU A 20 9.51 -7.13 -6.91
N GLU A 21 9.23 -8.34 -7.40
CA GLU A 21 8.24 -8.58 -8.46
C GLU A 21 6.83 -8.19 -8.00
N GLU A 22 6.46 -8.45 -6.74
CA GLU A 22 5.18 -8.04 -6.17
C GLU A 22 5.08 -6.52 -6.05
N CYS A 23 6.20 -5.82 -5.84
CA CYS A 23 6.20 -4.36 -5.90
C CYS A 23 5.83 -3.85 -7.29
N GLU A 24 6.36 -4.47 -8.34
CA GLU A 24 6.04 -4.12 -9.73
C GLU A 24 4.59 -4.48 -10.09
N ASP A 25 4.11 -5.67 -9.70
CA ASP A 25 2.73 -6.10 -9.96
C ASP A 25 1.70 -5.20 -9.25
N MET A 26 1.99 -4.77 -8.02
CA MET A 26 1.18 -3.76 -7.32
C MET A 26 1.20 -2.42 -8.04
N ALA A 27 2.37 -1.98 -8.53
CA ALA A 27 2.51 -0.75 -9.26
C ALA A 27 1.64 -0.75 -10.53
N ASP A 28 1.68 -1.84 -11.30
CA ASP A 28 0.90 -1.99 -12.54
C ASP A 28 -0.61 -2.08 -12.23
N THR A 29 -0.99 -2.96 -11.31
CA THR A 29 -2.39 -3.21 -10.93
C THR A 29 -3.11 -1.95 -10.48
N TYR A 30 -2.47 -1.14 -9.64
CA TYR A 30 -3.07 0.08 -9.09
C TYR A 30 -2.61 1.35 -9.80
N SER A 31 -1.82 1.23 -10.87
CA SER A 31 -1.22 2.36 -11.59
C SER A 31 -0.43 3.30 -10.65
N TRP A 32 0.26 2.73 -9.67
CA TRP A 32 1.16 3.46 -8.77
C TRP A 32 2.55 3.60 -9.40
N SER A 33 3.27 4.65 -9.03
CA SER A 33 4.64 4.88 -9.50
C SER A 33 5.62 4.27 -8.50
N LEU A 34 6.17 3.09 -8.81
CA LEU A 34 7.20 2.46 -7.99
C LEU A 34 8.50 3.26 -8.08
N LYS A 35 8.95 3.80 -6.95
CA LYS A 35 10.16 4.62 -6.86
C LYS A 35 11.41 3.80 -6.60
N ARG A 36 11.32 2.88 -5.62
CA ARG A 36 12.41 1.98 -5.20
C ARG A 36 11.89 0.85 -4.33
N VAL A 37 12.66 -0.22 -4.24
CA VAL A 37 12.45 -1.32 -3.30
C VAL A 37 13.57 -1.31 -2.27
N GLU A 38 13.21 -1.27 -0.98
CA GLU A 38 14.16 -1.30 0.14
C GLU A 38 14.11 -2.67 0.82
N PRO A 39 15.23 -3.39 1.00
CA PRO A 39 15.23 -4.62 1.78
C PRO A 39 14.95 -4.32 3.25
N THR A 40 14.17 -5.20 3.89
CA THR A 40 13.83 -5.15 5.31
C THR A 40 14.52 -6.29 6.07
N GLU A 41 14.50 -6.21 7.40
CA GLU A 41 14.98 -7.30 8.26
C GLU A 41 13.89 -8.36 8.55
N ASP A 42 12.71 -8.22 7.94
CA ASP A 42 11.59 -9.14 8.16
C ASP A 42 11.74 -10.41 7.31
N SER A 43 11.54 -11.57 7.91
CA SER A 43 11.66 -12.85 7.21
C SER A 43 10.43 -13.22 6.37
N ILE A 44 9.29 -12.56 6.61
CA ILE A 44 8.02 -12.82 5.92
C ILE A 44 7.81 -11.81 4.79
N LEU A 45 8.11 -10.52 5.05
CA LEU A 45 8.04 -9.46 4.06
C LEU A 45 9.41 -8.78 3.94
N PRO A 46 10.37 -9.45 3.27
CA PRO A 46 11.78 -9.02 3.24
C PRO A 46 12.02 -7.77 2.43
N VAL A 47 10.99 -7.20 1.79
CA VAL A 47 11.11 -5.96 1.02
C VAL A 47 10.01 -4.96 1.36
N ASP A 48 10.34 -3.67 1.27
CA ASP A 48 9.44 -2.53 1.35
C ASP A 48 9.41 -1.86 -0.03
N CYS A 49 8.26 -1.92 -0.70
CA CYS A 49 7.98 -1.18 -1.92
C CYS A 49 7.72 0.29 -1.59
N VAL A 50 8.54 1.19 -2.11
CA VAL A 50 8.38 2.64 -1.95
C VAL A 50 7.77 3.21 -3.22
N PHE A 51 6.59 3.78 -3.11
CA PHE A 51 5.87 4.46 -4.18
C PHE A 51 5.98 5.97 -4.05
N ASP A 52 5.98 6.67 -5.18
CA ASP A 52 5.80 8.12 -5.23
C ASP A 52 4.34 8.49 -4.97
N ASP A 53 4.14 9.60 -4.27
CA ASP A 53 2.86 10.13 -3.80
C ASP A 53 2.14 9.23 -2.78
N TYR A 54 0.90 9.62 -2.46
CA TYR A 54 0.01 8.90 -1.56
C TYR A 54 -0.65 7.72 -2.29
N CYS A 55 -0.30 6.49 -1.90
CA CYS A 55 -0.82 5.25 -2.50
C CYS A 55 -1.59 4.44 -1.45
N GLU A 56 -2.91 4.48 -1.49
CA GLU A 56 -3.76 3.69 -0.60
C GLU A 56 -4.52 2.62 -1.39
N PHE A 57 -4.59 1.41 -0.81
CA PHE A 57 -5.40 0.34 -1.38
C PHE A 57 -6.86 0.78 -1.47
N PRO A 58 -7.55 0.52 -2.60
CA PRO A 58 -8.95 0.84 -2.71
C PRO A 58 -9.75 0.10 -1.62
N PRO A 59 -10.84 0.71 -1.13
CA PRO A 59 -11.66 0.09 -0.10
C PRO A 59 -12.18 -1.25 -0.58
N SER A 60 -11.99 -2.29 0.24
CA SER A 60 -12.50 -3.62 -0.08
C SER A 60 -14.03 -3.64 0.10
N ARG A 61 -14.72 -4.58 -0.56
CA ARG A 61 -16.18 -4.80 -0.33
C ARG A 61 -16.55 -5.15 1.11
N MET A 62 -15.57 -5.50 1.95
CA MET A 62 -15.75 -5.82 3.37
C MET A 62 -15.20 -4.73 4.29
N ASP A 63 -14.77 -3.60 3.76
CA ASP A 63 -14.34 -2.47 4.56
C ASP A 63 -15.56 -1.68 5.08
N LEU A 64 -16.12 -2.17 6.18
CA LEU A 64 -17.30 -1.60 6.82
C LEU A 64 -17.02 -0.24 7.52
N THR A 65 -15.76 0.22 7.49
CA THR A 65 -15.33 1.47 8.14
C THR A 65 -15.55 2.71 7.26
N GLN A 66 -15.80 2.51 5.96
CA GLN A 66 -16.09 3.55 4.96
C GLN A 66 -17.55 4.04 4.96
N GLY A 67 -18.36 3.60 5.94
CA GLY A 67 -19.76 4.01 6.07
C GLY A 67 -20.67 3.16 5.20
N ASP A 68 -20.80 1.88 5.55
CA ASP A 68 -21.91 1.05 5.09
C ASP A 68 -23.23 1.63 5.60
N TYR A 69 -23.77 2.59 4.87
CA TYR A 69 -25.18 2.90 4.93
C TYR A 69 -25.89 1.66 4.39
N PHE A 70 -26.49 0.89 5.30
CA PHE A 70 -27.58 0.00 4.94
C PHE A 70 -28.54 0.79 4.06
N THR A 71 -28.56 0.53 2.76
CA THR A 71 -29.67 0.95 1.92
C THR A 71 -30.87 0.18 2.43
N GLU A 72 -31.63 0.79 3.35
CA GLU A 72 -32.98 0.33 3.66
C GLU A 72 -33.74 0.35 2.33
N GLY A 73 -34.02 -0.85 1.81
CA GLY A 73 -34.72 -1.04 0.55
C GLY A 73 -36.03 -0.28 0.54
N GLN A 74 -36.27 0.44 -0.56
CA GLN A 74 -37.59 1.00 -0.90
C GLN A 74 -38.57 -0.10 -1.28
#